data_AF-A0A352MIG9-F1
#
_entry.id   AF-A0A352MIG9-F1
#
_cell.length_a   1.000
_cell.length_b   1.000
_cell.length_c   1.000
_cell.angle_alpha   90.00
_cell.angle_beta   90.00
_cell.angle_gamma   90.00
#
_symmetry.space_group_name_H-M   'P 1'
#
loop_
_entity.id
_entity.type
_entity.pdbx_description
1 polymer ?
#
loop_
_entity_poly.entity_id
_entity_poly.type
_entity_poly.pdbx_seq_one_letter_code
_entity_poly.pdbx_strand_id
1 'polypeptide(L)' 'APDNAVFDPVNNKWIAENEGVPPDIEVRQDAVSLSKGIDPQLERAVKETMKLLELKGEIKITPPVYPTPAK' A
#
# COMPACT_ATOMS: atom_id res chain seq x y z
N ALA A 1 2.89 26.37 -10.84
CA ALA A 1 2.67 24.92 -11.03
C ALA A 1 2.11 24.39 -9.71
N PRO A 2 1.30 23.32 -9.64
CA PRO A 2 0.89 22.83 -8.34
C PRO A 2 2.12 22.24 -7.64
N ASP A 3 2.49 22.80 -6.49
CA ASP A 3 3.64 22.43 -5.65
C ASP A 3 3.39 21.09 -4.92
N ASN A 4 3.16 20.02 -5.68
CA ASN A 4 2.88 18.69 -5.13
C ASN A 4 4.19 17.97 -4.82
N ALA A 5 4.93 18.46 -3.82
CA ALA A 5 6.14 17.81 -3.37
C ALA A 5 5.78 16.65 -2.41
N VAL A 6 6.25 15.44 -2.71
CA VAL A 6 6.07 14.27 -1.83
C VAL A 6 7.22 14.26 -0.83
N PHE A 7 6.93 14.33 0.46
CA PHE A 7 7.96 14.32 1.50
C PHE A 7 8.18 12.88 2.01
N ASP A 8 9.44 12.45 2.03
CA ASP A 8 9.87 11.21 2.67
C ASP A 8 10.33 11.51 4.10
N PRO A 9 9.52 11.20 5.13
CA PRO A 9 9.88 11.45 6.53
C PRO A 9 10.94 10.49 7.07
N VAL A 10 11.20 9.36 6.41
CA VAL A 10 12.22 8.38 6.82
C VAL A 10 13.60 8.88 6.43
N ASN A 11 13.73 9.43 5.22
CA ASN A 11 14.99 9.96 4.72
C ASN A 11 15.12 11.49 4.82
N ASN A 12 14.07 12.17 5.31
CA ASN A 12 13.97 13.62 5.47
C ASN A 12 14.26 14.40 4.18
N LYS A 13 13.66 13.97 3.07
CA LYS A 13 13.87 14.53 1.72
C LYS A 13 12.55 14.75 1.00
N TRP A 14 12.52 15.76 0.13
CA TRP A 14 11.48 15.87 -0.90
C TRP A 14 11.82 14.88 -2.02
N ILE A 15 10.91 13.97 -2.32
CA ILE A 15 11.06 12.88 -3.29
C ILE A 15 10.07 13.06 -4.45
N ALA A 16 10.37 12.41 -5.59
CA ALA A 16 9.54 12.30 -6.79
C ALA A 16 9.52 13.49 -7.78
N GLU A 17 10.30 14.56 -7.58
CA GLU A 17 10.46 15.59 -8.61
C GLU A 17 11.25 15.02 -9.81
N ASN A 18 10.61 14.87 -10.96
CA ASN A 18 11.13 14.28 -12.21
C ASN A 18 11.54 12.79 -12.17
N GLU A 19 11.52 12.12 -11.02
CA GLU A 19 11.92 10.69 -10.87
C GLU A 19 10.74 9.74 -10.62
N GLY A 20 9.62 10.25 -10.09
CA GLY A 20 8.49 9.42 -9.64
C GLY A 20 8.79 8.64 -8.35
N VAL A 21 7.87 7.76 -7.93
CA VAL A 21 8.05 6.85 -6.80
C VAL A 21 8.10 5.42 -7.36
N PRO A 22 9.20 4.67 -7.16
CA PRO A 22 9.30 3.31 -7.66
C PRO A 22 8.31 2.39 -6.89
N PRO A 23 7.72 1.39 -7.55
CA PRO A 23 6.87 0.42 -6.87
C PRO A 23 7.72 -0.58 -6.08
N ASP A 24 7.23 -1.03 -4.92
CA ASP A 24 7.82 -2.17 -4.20
C ASP A 24 7.71 -3.47 -5.00
N ILE A 25 6.65 -3.57 -5.81
CA ILE A 25 6.32 -4.72 -6.64
C ILE A 25 5.99 -4.21 -8.04
N GLU A 26 6.89 -4.47 -9.00
CA GLU A 26 6.61 -4.17 -10.40
C GLU A 26 5.51 -5.08 -10.95
N VAL A 27 4.49 -4.45 -11.55
CA VAL A 27 3.41 -5.15 -12.26
C VAL A 27 3.12 -4.43 -13.56
N ARG A 28 3.41 -5.09 -14.68
CA ARG A 28 3.13 -4.55 -16.01
C ARG A 28 1.67 -4.80 -16.37
N GLN A 29 0.96 -3.75 -16.78
CA GLN A 29 -0.33 -3.89 -17.45
C GLN A 29 -0.11 -4.05 -18.96
N ASP A 30 -0.13 -5.29 -19.46
CA ASP A 30 -0.01 -5.54 -20.88
C ASP A 30 -1.34 -5.33 -21.63
N ALA A 31 -1.24 -4.87 -22.88
CA ALA A 31 -2.41 -4.54 -23.69
C ALA A 31 -3.30 -5.77 -23.99
N VAL A 32 -2.74 -6.97 -24.03
CA VAL A 32 -3.51 -8.19 -24.30
C VAL A 32 -4.40 -8.53 -23.10
N SER A 33 -3.87 -8.44 -21.89
CA SER A 33 -4.66 -8.61 -20.65
C SER A 33 -5.74 -7.54 -20.54
N LEU A 34 -5.38 -6.26 -20.71
CA LEU A 34 -6.34 -5.16 -20.63
C LEU A 34 -7.45 -5.28 -21.68
N SER A 35 -7.13 -5.65 -22.92
CA SER A 35 -8.14 -5.83 -23.98
C SER A 35 -9.10 -6.99 -23.73
N LYS A 36 -8.73 -7.93 -22.84
CA LYS A 36 -9.59 -9.01 -22.36
C LYS A 36 -10.34 -8.66 -21.06
N GLY A 37 -10.21 -7.44 -20.56
CA GLY A 37 -10.79 -7.02 -19.28
C GLY A 37 -10.10 -7.61 -18.05
N ILE A 38 -8.86 -8.10 -18.21
CA ILE A 38 -8.04 -8.64 -17.12
C ILE A 38 -7.17 -7.50 -16.59
N ASP A 39 -7.15 -7.29 -15.27
CA ASP A 39 -6.27 -6.33 -14.59
C ASP A 39 -5.16 -7.05 -13.81
N PRO A 40 -3.93 -7.13 -14.38
CA PRO A 40 -2.80 -7.77 -13.70
C PRO A 40 -2.44 -7.14 -12.35
N GLN A 41 -2.70 -5.83 -12.16
CA GLN A 41 -2.39 -5.16 -10.89
C GLN A 41 -3.34 -5.60 -9.79
N LEU A 42 -4.64 -5.68 -10.09
CA LEU A 42 -5.63 -6.15 -9.12
C LEU A 42 -5.37 -7.61 -8.73
N GLU A 43 -5.11 -8.49 -9.70
CA GLU A 43 -4.80 -9.89 -9.42
C GLU A 43 -3.54 -10.04 -8.56
N ARG A 44 -2.48 -9.28 -8.86
CA ARG A 44 -1.27 -9.30 -8.05
C ARG A 44 -1.52 -8.79 -6.63
N ALA A 45 -2.29 -7.70 -6.48
CA ALA A 45 -2.61 -7.12 -5.19
C ALA A 45 -3.37 -8.11 -4.29
N VAL A 46 -4.37 -8.80 -4.83
CA VAL A 46 -5.13 -9.83 -4.09
C VAL A 46 -4.20 -10.97 -3.65
N LYS A 47 -3.34 -11.46 -4.55
CA LYS A 47 -2.40 -12.55 -4.24
C LYS A 47 -1.44 -12.18 -3.12
N GLU A 48 -0.82 -10.98 -3.17
CA GLU A 48 0.11 -10.55 -2.13
C GLU A 48 -0.62 -10.28 -0.81
N THR A 49 -1.86 -9.77 -0.86
CA THR A 49 -2.68 -9.59 0.35
C THR A 49 -2.92 -10.91 1.06
N MET A 50 -3.34 -11.95 0.33
CA MET A 50 -3.58 -13.27 0.92
C MET A 50 -2.30 -13.87 1.52
N LYS A 51 -1.18 -13.76 0.81
CA LYS A 51 0.14 -14.19 1.31
C LYS A 51 0.54 -13.44 2.60
N LEU A 52 0.34 -12.13 2.65
CA LEU A 52 0.67 -11.33 3.83
C LEU A 52 -0.23 -11.67 5.02
N LEU A 53 -1.51 -11.99 4.80
CA LEU A 53 -2.41 -12.46 5.86
C LEU A 53 -1.95 -13.80 6.44
N GLU A 54 -1.59 -14.75 5.57
CA GLU A 54 -1.04 -16.05 6.00
C GLU A 54 0.25 -15.88 6.81
N LEU A 55 1.16 -15.00 6.38
CA LEU A 55 2.43 -14.74 7.07
C LEU A 55 2.26 -14.00 8.40
N LYS A 56 1.31 -13.06 8.48
CA LYS A 56 1.09 -12.24 9.68
C LYS A 56 0.37 -13.01 10.79
N GLY A 57 -0.41 -14.04 10.43
CA GLY A 57 -1.17 -14.85 11.38
C GLY A 57 -2.33 -14.09 12.05
N GLU A 58 -2.88 -14.64 13.13
CA GLU A 58 -3.99 -14.02 13.87
C GLU A 58 -3.54 -12.72 14.57
N ILE A 59 -4.10 -11.59 14.15
CA ILE A 59 -3.91 -10.32 14.86
C ILE A 59 -4.81 -10.32 16.09
N LYS A 60 -4.24 -10.61 17.27
CA LYS A 60 -4.94 -10.42 18.54
C LYS A 60 -5.11 -8.94 18.83
N ILE A 61 -6.30 -8.43 18.58
CA ILE A 61 -6.70 -7.09 18.98
C ILE A 61 -7.20 -7.16 20.43
N THR A 62 -6.40 -6.65 21.37
CA THR A 62 -6.88 -6.38 22.73
C THR A 62 -7.37 -4.93 22.77
N PRO A 63 -8.68 -4.67 22.89
CA PRO A 63 -9.17 -3.32 23.07
C PRO A 63 -8.56 -2.72 24.35
N PRO A 64 -8.31 -1.40 24.38
CA PRO A 64 -7.87 -0.73 25.59
C PRO A 64 -8.94 -0.88 26.69
N VAL A 65 -8.50 -0.83 27.95
CA VAL A 65 -9.41 -0.83 29.09
C VAL A 65 -10.40 0.32 28.94
N TYR A 66 -11.70 0.03 29.06
CA TYR A 66 -12.72 1.07 29.01
C TYR A 66 -12.46 2.14 30.10
N PRO A 67 -12.52 3.43 29.75
CA PRO A 67 -12.38 4.48 30.74
C PRO A 67 -13.49 4.36 31.79
N THR A 68 -13.11 4.37 33.06
CA THR A 68 -14.06 4.45 34.17
C THR A 68 -14.41 5.91 34.45
N PRO A 69 -15.64 6.22 34.92
CA PRO A 69 -16.00 7.58 35.31
C PRO A 69 -15.05 8.12 36.39
N ALA A 70 -14.70 9.40 36.30
CA ALA A 70 -14.00 10.09 37.39
C ALA A 70 -14.92 10.13 38.64
N LYS A 71 -14.34 9.85 39.81
CA LYS A 71 -15.04 9.93 41.11
C LYS A 71 -15.33 11.37 41.51
#